data_AF-T1A745-F1
#
_entry.id   AF-T1A745-F1
#
_cell.length_a   1.000
_cell.length_b   1.000
_cell.length_c   1.000
_cell.angle_alpha   90.00
_cell.angle_beta   90.00
_cell.angle_gamma   90.00
#
_symmetry.space_group_name_H-M   'P 1'
#
loop_
_entity.id
_entity.type
_entity.pdbx_description
1 polymer ?
#
loop_
_entity_poly.entity_id
_entity_poly.type
_entity_poly.pdbx_seq_one_letter_code
_entity_poly.pdbx_strand_id
1 'polypeptide(L)'
;IKPTPGQTIVDRQGGITTLSARNFARYTPFVAAVSRINVKALARLYFRLYPLFQQAYESLGYPHKYFNDRLVQAIDSMLATPAVSGPIDLVRPHVFWQFSNPRLQGLPAGQKLLIRMGPRNAAVIEAKLRQFRALITRMPK
;
A
#
# COMPACT_ATOMS: atom_id res chain seq x y z
N ILE A 1 10.37 -3.66 9.09
CA ILE A 1 9.50 -2.55 8.63
C ILE A 1 9.22 -1.66 9.84
N LYS A 2 9.65 -0.39 9.84
CA LYS A 2 9.36 0.54 10.95
C LYS A 2 7.90 0.99 10.88
N PRO A 3 7.12 0.95 11.97
CA PRO A 3 5.74 1.41 11.97
C PRO A 3 5.69 2.93 11.72
N THR A 4 4.61 3.40 11.09
CA THR A 4 4.33 4.84 10.98
C THR A 4 4.37 5.45 12.39
N PRO A 5 5.11 6.55 12.61
CA PRO A 5 5.23 7.17 13.93
C PRO A 5 3.86 7.44 14.58
N GLY A 6 3.80 7.31 15.90
CA GLY A 6 2.59 7.46 16.70
C GLY A 6 1.78 6.16 16.85
N GLN A 7 0.85 6.16 17.80
CA GLN A 7 -0.06 5.04 18.04
C GLN A 7 -1.25 5.09 17.07
N THR A 8 -1.85 3.93 16.78
CA THR A 8 -3.11 3.91 16.02
C THR A 8 -4.19 4.59 16.84
N ILE A 9 -4.87 5.57 16.22
CA ILE A 9 -5.94 6.32 16.87
C ILE A 9 -7.22 5.50 16.74
N VAL A 10 -7.89 5.27 17.86
CA VAL A 10 -9.11 4.47 17.94
C VAL A 10 -10.21 5.27 18.62
N ASP A 11 -11.45 5.07 18.19
CA ASP A 11 -12.63 5.58 18.87
C ASP A 11 -13.25 4.43 19.68
N ARG A 12 -13.74 4.73 20.89
CA ARG A 12 -14.40 3.74 21.76
C ARG A 12 -15.80 4.20 22.08
N GLN A 13 -16.80 3.39 21.71
CA GLN A 13 -18.20 3.62 22.03
C GLN A 13 -18.88 2.29 22.34
N GLY A 14 -19.60 2.20 23.47
CA GLY A 14 -20.38 1.02 23.82
C GLY A 14 -19.57 -0.29 23.90
N GLY A 15 -18.30 -0.24 24.30
CA GLY A 15 -17.41 -1.42 24.35
C GLY A 15 -16.80 -1.82 22.99
N ILE A 16 -17.24 -1.21 21.88
CA ILE A 16 -16.67 -1.40 20.55
C ILE A 16 -15.52 -0.41 20.36
N THR A 17 -14.40 -0.93 19.85
CA THR A 17 -13.25 -0.11 19.46
C THR A 17 -13.16 -0.07 17.95
N THR A 18 -13.15 1.13 17.36
CA THR A 18 -13.10 1.31 15.90
C THR A 18 -11.89 2.12 15.49
N LEU A 19 -11.44 1.96 14.24
CA LEU A 19 -10.40 2.78 13.64
C LEU A 19 -10.92 4.21 13.49
N SER A 20 -10.31 5.14 14.23
CA SER A 20 -10.72 6.54 14.14
C SER A 20 -10.40 7.12 12.77
N ALA A 21 -11.31 7.92 12.22
CA ALA A 21 -11.04 8.69 11.00
C ALA A 21 -9.83 9.63 11.18
N ARG A 22 -9.51 10.03 12.42
CA ARG A 22 -8.31 10.82 12.75
C ARG A 22 -7.01 10.05 12.48
N ASN A 23 -7.06 8.72 12.46
CA ASN A 23 -5.91 7.89 12.11
C ASN A 23 -5.44 8.12 10.66
N PHE A 24 -6.35 8.53 9.77
CA PHE A 24 -6.04 8.81 8.36
C PHE A 24 -5.09 10.00 8.21
N ALA A 25 -5.21 11.02 9.08
CA ALA A 25 -4.39 12.23 9.05
C ALA A 25 -2.90 11.94 9.26
N ARG A 26 -2.55 10.83 9.94
CA ARG A 26 -1.16 10.39 10.16
C ARG A 26 -0.44 10.08 8.85
N TYR A 27 -1.20 9.70 7.81
CA TYR A 27 -0.66 9.35 6.51
C TYR A 27 -0.64 10.54 5.55
N THR A 28 -1.33 11.64 5.87
CA THR A 28 -1.46 12.81 4.99
C THR A 28 -0.11 13.38 4.53
N PRO A 29 0.93 13.55 5.38
CA PRO A 29 2.22 14.06 4.91
C PRO A 29 2.88 13.13 3.89
N PHE A 30 2.80 11.82 4.11
CA PHE A 30 3.34 10.82 3.19
C PHE A 30 2.57 10.81 1.86
N VAL A 31 1.24 10.82 1.91
CA VAL A 31 0.37 10.85 0.73
C VAL A 31 0.58 12.13 -0.07
N ALA A 32 0.80 13.27 0.60
CA ALA A 32 1.13 14.55 -0.06
C ALA A 32 2.49 14.50 -0.77
N ALA A 33 3.48 13.79 -0.22
CA ALA A 33 4.74 13.56 -0.93
C ALA A 33 4.52 12.69 -2.18
N VAL A 34 3.78 11.59 -2.05
CA VAL A 34 3.47 10.68 -3.16
C VAL A 34 2.66 11.39 -4.26
N SER A 35 1.71 12.25 -3.90
CA SER A 35 0.88 12.97 -4.88
C SER A 35 1.69 13.89 -5.78
N ARG A 36 2.82 14.41 -5.29
CA ARG A 36 3.73 15.31 -6.03
C ARG A 36 4.73 14.57 -6.93
N ILE A 37 4.82 13.24 -6.85
CA ILE A 37 5.74 12.46 -7.68
C ILE A 37 5.38 12.60 -9.16
N ASN A 38 6.39 12.97 -9.96
CA ASN A 38 6.31 12.89 -11.42
C ASN A 38 6.48 11.43 -11.86
N VAL A 39 5.36 10.79 -12.20
CA VAL A 39 5.31 9.36 -12.51
C VAL A 39 6.10 8.99 -13.76
N LYS A 40 6.22 9.90 -14.74
CA LYS A 40 7.08 9.70 -15.94
C LYS A 40 8.56 9.72 -15.58
N ALA A 41 8.98 10.63 -14.71
CA ALA A 41 10.35 10.67 -14.22
C ALA A 41 10.69 9.41 -13.40
N LEU A 42 9.76 8.97 -12.54
CA LEU A 42 9.90 7.73 -11.77
C LEU A 42 10.03 6.50 -12.69
N ALA A 43 9.22 6.37 -13.74
CA ALA A 43 9.32 5.27 -14.69
C ALA A 43 10.66 5.25 -15.43
N ARG A 44 11.17 6.41 -15.87
CA ARG A 44 12.51 6.49 -16.48
C ARG A 44 13.61 6.05 -15.53
N LEU A 45 13.53 6.46 -14.26
CA LEU A 45 14.48 6.04 -13.23
C LEU A 45 14.39 4.54 -12.97
N TYR A 46 13.18 4.00 -12.88
CA TYR A 46 12.93 2.57 -12.72
C TYR A 46 13.59 1.75 -13.83
N PHE A 47 13.38 2.09 -15.10
CA PHE A 47 13.98 1.37 -16.21
C PHE A 47 15.52 1.47 -16.22
N ARG A 48 16.08 2.63 -15.85
CA ARG A 48 17.54 2.78 -15.72
C ARG A 48 18.12 1.85 -14.66
N LEU A 49 17.40 1.65 -13.55
CA LEU A 49 17.84 0.80 -12.43
C LEU A 49 17.36 -0.66 -12.57
N TYR A 50 16.58 -0.99 -13.60
CA TYR A 50 15.99 -2.31 -13.78
C TYR A 50 17.00 -3.46 -13.74
N PRO A 51 18.19 -3.37 -14.38
CA PRO A 51 19.18 -4.45 -14.30
C PRO A 51 19.59 -4.80 -12.87
N LEU A 52 19.69 -3.80 -11.98
CA LEU A 52 20.04 -4.01 -10.57
C LEU A 52 18.90 -4.70 -9.81
N PHE A 53 17.66 -4.31 -10.08
CA PHE A 53 16.50 -4.98 -9.48
C PHE A 53 16.38 -6.43 -9.98
N GLN A 54 16.60 -6.67 -11.27
CA GLN A 54 16.55 -8.00 -11.87
C GLN A 54 17.62 -8.90 -11.25
N GLN A 55 18.87 -8.44 -11.19
CA GLN A 55 19.97 -9.20 -10.59
C GLN A 55 19.70 -9.54 -9.11
N ALA A 56 19.22 -8.56 -8.33
CA ALA A 56 18.86 -8.81 -6.93
C ALA A 56 17.72 -9.81 -6.80
N TYR A 57 16.73 -9.76 -7.69
CA TYR A 57 15.59 -10.68 -7.69
C TYR A 57 16.00 -12.12 -8.04
N GLU A 58 16.86 -12.30 -9.04
CA GLU A 58 17.42 -13.62 -9.39
C GLU A 58 18.27 -14.19 -8.25
N SER A 59 19.03 -13.33 -7.56
CA SER A 59 19.86 -13.72 -6.41
C SER A 59 19.04 -14.25 -5.21
N LEU A 60 17.73 -13.99 -5.16
CA LEU A 60 16.81 -14.58 -4.18
C LEU A 60 16.39 -16.02 -4.52
N GLY A 61 16.92 -16.61 -5.60
CA GLY A 61 16.58 -17.97 -6.04
C GLY A 61 15.40 -18.02 -7.01
N TYR A 62 15.14 -16.94 -7.75
CA TYR A 62 14.12 -16.88 -8.80
C TYR A 62 14.75 -16.79 -10.20
N PRO A 63 15.58 -17.76 -10.63
CA PRO A 63 16.21 -17.71 -11.95
C PRO A 63 15.13 -17.71 -13.05
N HIS A 64 15.41 -16.98 -14.13
CA HIS A 64 14.54 -16.87 -15.31
C HIS A 64 13.16 -16.22 -15.09
N LYS A 65 12.92 -15.57 -13.94
CA LYS A 65 11.71 -14.76 -13.71
C LYS A 65 12.02 -13.28 -13.79
N TYR A 66 11.11 -12.50 -14.35
CA TYR A 66 11.28 -11.05 -14.44
C TYR A 66 10.79 -10.36 -13.16
N PHE A 67 11.63 -9.47 -12.63
CA PHE A 67 11.26 -8.63 -11.48
C PHE A 67 10.06 -7.73 -11.82
N ASN A 68 9.96 -7.24 -13.07
CA ASN A 68 8.86 -6.38 -13.49
C ASN A 68 7.50 -7.07 -13.32
N ASP A 69 7.41 -8.37 -13.62
CA ASP A 69 6.17 -9.14 -13.44
C ASP A 69 5.76 -9.18 -11.97
N ARG A 70 6.73 -9.37 -11.08
CA ARG A 70 6.48 -9.38 -9.63
C ARG A 70 6.03 -7.99 -9.14
N LEU A 71 6.65 -6.92 -9.65
CA LEU A 71 6.27 -5.55 -9.33
C LEU A 71 4.84 -5.23 -9.81
N VAL A 72 4.51 -5.59 -11.05
CA VAL A 72 3.17 -5.41 -11.62
C VAL A 72 2.13 -6.19 -10.80
N GLN A 73 2.41 -7.44 -10.44
CA GLN A 73 1.52 -8.22 -9.56
C GLN A 73 1.33 -7.58 -8.18
N ALA A 74 2.38 -6.99 -7.60
CA ALA A 74 2.27 -6.29 -6.32
C ALA A 74 1.40 -5.03 -6.43
N ILE A 75 1.54 -4.28 -7.54
CA ILE A 75 0.68 -3.13 -7.84
C ILE A 75 -0.78 -3.59 -8.01
N ASP A 76 -1.01 -4.65 -8.78
CA ASP A 76 -2.35 -5.20 -9.01
C ASP A 76 -3.00 -5.69 -7.71
N SER A 77 -2.21 -6.33 -6.83
CA SER A 77 -2.67 -6.69 -5.49
C SER A 77 -3.09 -5.46 -4.69
N MET A 78 -2.35 -4.35 -4.73
CA MET A 78 -2.75 -3.11 -4.05
C MET A 78 -3.99 -2.46 -4.67
N LEU A 79 -4.11 -2.48 -6.00
CA LEU A 79 -5.27 -1.93 -6.70
C LEU A 79 -6.55 -2.76 -6.49
N ALA A 80 -6.40 -4.04 -6.14
CA ALA A 80 -7.50 -4.93 -5.74
C ALA A 80 -7.92 -4.77 -4.26
N THR A 81 -7.49 -3.70 -3.58
CA THR A 81 -7.92 -3.43 -2.19
C THR A 81 -9.44 -3.24 -2.16
N PRO A 82 -10.17 -3.96 -1.28
CA PRO A 82 -11.61 -3.78 -1.18
C PRO A 82 -11.96 -2.40 -0.62
N ALA A 83 -13.00 -1.77 -1.17
CA ALA A 83 -13.58 -0.58 -0.56
C ALA A 83 -14.24 -0.97 0.78
N VAL A 84 -13.85 -0.30 1.86
CA VAL A 84 -14.42 -0.50 3.19
C VAL A 84 -15.23 0.74 3.56
N SER A 85 -16.52 0.57 3.79
CA SER A 85 -17.44 1.61 4.22
C SER A 85 -17.77 1.48 5.70
N GLY A 86 -18.00 2.61 6.36
CA GLY A 86 -18.40 2.65 7.76
C GLY A 86 -17.25 2.45 8.76
N PRO A 87 -17.58 2.35 10.06
CA PRO A 87 -16.60 2.12 11.11
C PRO A 87 -15.88 0.78 10.92
N ILE A 88 -14.57 0.77 11.18
CA ILE A 88 -13.76 -0.45 11.05
C ILE A 88 -13.39 -0.94 12.45
N ASP A 89 -13.98 -2.04 12.88
CA ASP A 89 -13.75 -2.60 14.20
C ASP A 89 -12.32 -3.12 14.35
N LEU A 90 -11.73 -2.84 15.50
CA LEU A 90 -10.38 -3.22 15.85
C LEU A 90 -10.35 -4.07 17.13
N VAL A 91 -9.45 -5.04 17.14
CA VAL A 91 -9.08 -5.82 18.32
C VAL A 91 -7.59 -5.64 18.61
N ARG A 92 -7.21 -5.79 19.87
CA ARG A 92 -5.81 -5.68 20.31
C ARG A 92 -5.39 -6.93 21.08
N PRO A 93 -5.12 -8.05 20.38
CA PRO A 93 -4.72 -9.29 21.05
C PRO A 93 -3.35 -9.16 21.73
N HIS A 94 -2.46 -8.33 21.17
CA HIS A 94 -1.13 -8.05 21.72
C HIS A 94 -0.77 -6.56 21.56
N VAL A 95 0.48 -6.22 21.24
CA VAL A 95 0.94 -4.82 21.15
C VAL A 95 0.24 -4.03 20.04
N PHE A 96 -0.09 -4.67 18.90
CA PHE A 96 -0.66 -4.01 17.73
C PHE A 96 -2.16 -4.20 17.58
N TRP A 97 -2.83 -3.14 17.11
CA TRP A 97 -4.21 -3.19 16.66
C TRP A 97 -4.34 -4.01 15.38
N GLN A 98 -5.35 -4.86 15.33
CA GLN A 98 -5.72 -5.70 14.20
C GLN A 98 -7.16 -5.41 13.79
N PHE A 99 -7.50 -5.65 12.53
CA PHE A 99 -8.91 -5.61 12.13
C PHE A 99 -9.65 -6.78 12.79
N SER A 100 -10.81 -6.50 13.38
CA SER A 100 -11.64 -7.54 13.98
C SER A 100 -12.17 -8.51 12.91
N ASN A 101 -12.53 -7.97 11.74
CA ASN A 101 -12.95 -8.77 10.59
C ASN A 101 -11.78 -9.62 10.02
N PRO A 102 -11.85 -10.96 10.08
CA PRO A 102 -10.78 -11.84 9.60
C PRO A 102 -10.46 -11.66 8.11
N ARG A 103 -11.48 -11.33 7.29
CA ARG A 103 -11.28 -11.07 5.86
C ARG A 103 -10.41 -9.85 5.61
N LEU A 104 -10.58 -8.78 6.41
CA LEU A 104 -9.72 -7.59 6.32
C LEU A 104 -8.33 -7.84 6.91
N GLN A 105 -8.26 -8.59 8.02
CA GLN A 105 -6.99 -8.88 8.68
C GLN A 105 -6.08 -9.82 7.86
N GLY A 106 -6.69 -10.74 7.09
CA GLY A 106 -6.00 -11.65 6.18
C GLY A 106 -5.48 -11.00 4.90
N LEU A 107 -5.85 -9.75 4.60
CA LEU A 107 -5.39 -9.08 3.38
C LEU A 107 -3.86 -8.86 3.39
N PRO A 108 -3.22 -8.78 2.21
CA PRO A 108 -1.83 -8.36 2.07
C PRO A 108 -1.55 -7.04 2.79
N ALA A 109 -0.34 -6.90 3.30
CA ALA A 109 0.06 -5.72 4.09
C ALA A 109 -0.20 -4.38 3.36
N GLY A 110 0.03 -4.34 2.04
CA GLY A 110 -0.24 -3.15 1.23
C GLY A 110 -1.73 -2.77 1.19
N GLN A 111 -2.63 -3.74 1.09
CA GLN A 111 -4.07 -3.50 1.12
C GLN A 111 -4.54 -3.04 2.50
N LYS A 112 -4.05 -3.69 3.57
CA LYS A 112 -4.32 -3.26 4.95
C LYS A 112 -3.83 -1.84 5.22
N LEU A 113 -2.70 -1.47 4.64
CA LEU A 113 -2.17 -0.12 4.74
C LEU A 113 -3.12 0.88 4.06
N LEU A 114 -3.55 0.63 2.82
CA LEU A 114 -4.51 1.50 2.12
C LEU A 114 -5.80 1.69 2.91
N ILE A 115 -6.36 0.62 3.49
CA ILE A 115 -7.54 0.70 4.37
C ILE A 115 -7.25 1.59 5.59
N ARG A 116 -6.07 1.43 6.24
CA ARG A 116 -5.68 2.24 7.41
C ARG A 116 -5.44 3.71 7.09
N MET A 117 -5.14 4.04 5.83
CA MET A 117 -4.98 5.42 5.37
C MET A 117 -6.33 6.10 5.12
N GLY A 118 -7.42 5.35 4.99
CA GLY A 118 -8.74 5.85 4.67
C GLY A 118 -8.96 6.14 3.17
N PRO A 119 -10.21 6.26 2.73
CA PRO A 119 -10.59 6.23 1.31
C PRO A 119 -9.97 7.38 0.50
N ARG A 120 -9.91 8.60 1.07
CA ARG A 120 -9.33 9.77 0.37
C ARG A 120 -7.84 9.58 0.08
N ASN A 121 -7.07 9.11 1.07
CA ASN A 121 -5.64 8.87 0.91
C ASN A 121 -5.39 7.68 -0.02
N ALA A 122 -6.14 6.59 0.15
CA ALA A 122 -6.04 5.41 -0.69
C ALA A 122 -6.25 5.74 -2.18
N ALA A 123 -7.27 6.54 -2.50
CA ALA A 123 -7.56 6.97 -3.87
C ALA A 123 -6.37 7.69 -4.54
N VAL A 124 -5.65 8.54 -3.80
CA VAL A 124 -4.46 9.24 -4.30
C VAL A 124 -3.33 8.25 -4.60
N ILE A 125 -3.07 7.30 -3.69
CA ILE A 125 -2.04 6.29 -3.88
C ILE A 125 -2.38 5.38 -5.06
N GLU A 126 -3.61 4.88 -5.13
CA GLU A 126 -4.07 4.03 -6.23
C GLU A 126 -3.99 4.75 -7.59
N ALA A 127 -4.34 6.04 -7.66
CA ALA A 127 -4.21 6.82 -8.89
C ALA A 127 -2.75 6.86 -9.37
N LYS A 128 -1.79 7.07 -8.46
CA LYS A 128 -0.36 7.03 -8.78
C LYS A 128 0.11 5.64 -9.19
N LEU A 129 -0.37 4.60 -8.51
CA LEU A 129 -0.08 3.20 -8.86
C LEU A 129 -0.59 2.85 -10.26
N ARG A 130 -1.83 3.23 -10.62
CA ARG A 130 -2.40 3.06 -11.97
C ARG A 130 -1.57 3.77 -13.03
N GLN A 131 -1.18 5.01 -12.79
CA GLN A 131 -0.32 5.78 -13.70
C GLN A 131 1.05 5.12 -13.88
N PHE A 132 1.68 4.68 -12.80
CA PHE A 132 3.00 4.07 -12.85
C PHE A 132 2.96 2.72 -13.56
N ARG A 133 1.99 1.87 -13.19
CA ARG A 133 1.72 0.60 -13.86
C ARG A 133 1.63 0.76 -15.37
N ALA A 134 0.81 1.71 -15.83
CA ALA A 134 0.60 1.95 -17.26
C ALA A 134 1.89 2.31 -18.02
N LEU A 135 2.88 2.92 -17.35
CA LEU A 135 4.17 3.24 -17.95
C LEU A 135 5.12 2.05 -17.96
N ILE A 136 5.13 1.22 -16.92
CA ILE A 136 6.05 0.08 -16.81
C ILE A 136 5.56 -1.19 -17.53
N THR A 137 4.27 -1.25 -17.87
CA THR A 137 3.70 -2.32 -18.72
C THR A 137 3.67 -1.96 -20.19
N ARG A 138 3.83 -0.68 -20.54
CA ARG A 138 4.09 -0.27 -21.92
C ARG A 138 5.54 -0.64 -22.22
N MET A 139 5.74 -1.75 -22.92
CA MET A 139 7.07 -2.11 -23.43
C MET A 139 7.65 -0.91 -24.19
N PRO A 140 8.87 -0.43 -23.86
CA PRO A 140 9.68 0.20 -24.88
C PRO A 140 9.98 -0.90 -25.90
N LYS A 141 9.46 -0.76 -27.13
CA LYS A 141 9.99 -1.50 -28.28
C LYS A 141 11.45 -1.14 -28.49
#